data_AF-A0A7V9RA17-F1
#
_entry.id   AF-A0A7V9RA17-F1
#
_cell.length_a   1.000
_cell.length_b   1.000
_cell.length_c   1.000
_cell.angle_alpha   90.00
_cell.angle_beta   90.00
_cell.angle_gamma   90.00
#
_symmetry.space_group_name_H-M   'P 1'
#
loop_
_entity.id
_entity.type
_entity.pdbx_description
1 polymer ?
#
loop_
_entity_poly.entity_id
_entity_poly.type
_entity_poly.pdbx_seq_one_letter_code
_entity_poly.pdbx_strand_id
1 'polypeptide(L)'
;GSLLGFLLVVAALAAAAILIAKAIRRRLRFLTRDAREVGAACRRDLVGFVADQGLDPPPSATLAELGALVERSYYVDPEPFVQAVTQARYGPPAEMGRAAPRARRELRRLRHLMSGQLTFARRVRGALNLRSLTV
;
A
#
# COMPACT_ATOMS: atom_id res chain seq x y z
N GLY A 1 21.59 22.04 -26.28
CA GLY A 1 21.14 21.10 -25.23
C GLY A 1 19.84 20.39 -25.57
N SER A 2 19.79 19.62 -26.68
CA SER A 2 18.57 18.92 -27.12
C SER A 2 18.51 17.45 -26.63
N LEU A 3 19.66 16.78 -26.62
CA LEU A 3 19.78 15.35 -26.27
C LEU A 3 19.50 15.08 -24.79
N LEU A 4 20.01 15.93 -23.90
CA LEU A 4 19.84 15.80 -22.45
C LEU A 4 18.38 16.07 -22.04
N GLY A 5 17.74 17.06 -22.67
CA GLY A 5 16.31 17.32 -22.49
C GLY A 5 15.44 16.17 -23.00
N PHE A 6 15.76 15.61 -24.16
CA PHE A 6 15.07 14.44 -24.71
C PHE A 6 15.19 13.22 -23.77
N LEU A 7 16.39 12.92 -23.27
CA LEU A 7 16.62 11.82 -22.32
C LEU A 7 15.83 12.00 -21.02
N LEU A 8 15.75 13.23 -20.49
CA LEU A 8 14.95 13.52 -19.30
C LEU A 8 13.46 13.28 -19.53
N VAL A 9 12.92 13.67 -20.68
CA VAL A 9 11.51 13.43 -21.04
C VAL A 9 11.23 11.95 -21.17
N VAL A 10 12.12 11.19 -21.83
CA VAL A 10 11.99 9.73 -21.97
C VAL A 10 12.04 9.04 -20.60
N ALA A 11 12.97 9.45 -19.73
CA ALA A 11 13.08 8.92 -18.37
C ALA A 11 11.82 9.22 -17.53
N ALA A 12 11.28 10.44 -17.63
CA ALA A 12 10.05 10.83 -16.95
C ALA A 12 8.83 10.03 -17.45
N LEU A 13 8.72 9.81 -18.76
CA LEU A 13 7.66 8.97 -19.36
C LEU A 13 7.76 7.52 -18.91
N ALA A 14 8.98 6.95 -18.89
CA ALA A 14 9.20 5.59 -18.41
C ALA A 14 8.83 5.45 -16.92
N ALA A 15 9.25 6.40 -16.09
CA ALA A 15 8.88 6.42 -14.67
C ALA A 15 7.36 6.54 -14.49
N ALA A 16 6.69 7.43 -15.22
CA ALA A 16 5.24 7.58 -15.19
C ALA A 16 4.53 6.30 -15.62
N ALA A 17 4.98 5.64 -16.70
CA ALA A 17 4.42 4.37 -17.17
C ALA A 17 4.52 3.26 -16.12
N ILE A 18 5.67 3.16 -15.41
CA ILE A 18 5.85 2.20 -14.32
C ILE A 18 4.89 2.49 -13.17
N LEU A 19 4.76 3.76 -12.76
CA LEU A 19 3.84 4.18 -11.70
C LEU A 19 2.38 3.88 -12.06
N ILE A 20 1.98 4.16 -13.31
CA ILE A 20 0.65 3.87 -13.83
C ILE A 20 0.39 2.36 -13.88
N ALA A 21 1.34 1.56 -14.39
CA ALA A 21 1.22 0.11 -14.45
C ALA A 21 1.08 -0.50 -13.05
N LYS A 22 1.86 -0.01 -12.06
CA LYS A 22 1.72 -0.39 -10.65
C LYS A 22 0.32 -0.03 -10.12
N ALA A 23 -0.17 1.17 -10.42
CA ALA A 23 -1.50 1.62 -10.00
C ALA A 23 -2.62 0.79 -10.65
N ILE A 24 -2.51 0.45 -11.93
CA ILE A 24 -3.48 -0.38 -12.66
C ILE A 24 -3.48 -1.80 -12.12
N ARG A 25 -2.33 -2.46 -11.95
CA ARG A 25 -2.28 -3.80 -11.34
C ARG A 25 -2.89 -3.82 -9.94
N ARG A 26 -2.58 -2.79 -9.14
CA ARG A 26 -3.20 -2.60 -7.82
C ARG A 26 -4.71 -2.45 -7.94
N ARG A 27 -5.21 -1.69 -8.92
CA ARG A 27 -6.65 -1.49 -9.18
C ARG A 27 -7.34 -2.78 -9.66
N LEU A 28 -6.71 -3.54 -10.54
CA LEU A 28 -7.21 -4.83 -11.06
C LEU A 28 -7.32 -5.87 -9.95
N ARG A 29 -6.41 -5.85 -8.96
CA ARG A 29 -6.49 -6.71 -7.76
C ARG A 29 -7.69 -6.39 -6.85
N PHE A 30 -8.35 -5.25 -7.06
CA PHE A 30 -9.55 -4.81 -6.35
C PHE A 30 -10.85 -4.97 -7.19
N LEU A 31 -10.80 -5.62 -8.36
CA LEU A 31 -12.00 -5.94 -9.13
C LEU A 31 -12.66 -7.26 -8.71
N THR A 32 -12.03 -8.04 -7.84
CA THR A 32 -12.66 -9.20 -7.22
C THR A 32 -13.82 -8.79 -6.30
N ARG A 33 -14.94 -9.52 -6.39
CA ARG A 33 -16.10 -9.38 -5.50
C ARG A 33 -15.90 -10.09 -4.16
N ASP A 34 -14.86 -10.90 -4.01
CA ASP A 34 -14.59 -11.60 -2.76
C ASP A 34 -13.93 -10.65 -1.74
N ALA A 35 -14.63 -10.42 -0.62
CA ALA A 35 -14.14 -9.58 0.47
C ALA A 35 -12.84 -10.13 1.07
N ARG A 36 -12.64 -11.45 1.06
CA ARG A 36 -11.44 -12.11 1.58
C ARG A 36 -10.21 -11.72 0.77
N GLU A 37 -10.33 -11.76 -0.55
CA GLU A 37 -9.25 -11.37 -1.46
C GLU A 37 -8.93 -9.89 -1.33
N VAL A 38 -9.94 -9.04 -1.14
CA VAL A 38 -9.75 -7.60 -0.89
C VAL A 38 -8.97 -7.38 0.40
N GLY A 39 -9.31 -8.07 1.49
CA GLY A 39 -8.57 -7.98 2.74
C GLY A 39 -7.12 -8.47 2.61
N ALA A 40 -6.89 -9.57 1.90
CA ALA A 40 -5.54 -10.04 1.60
C ALA A 40 -4.74 -9.04 0.74
N ALA A 41 -5.39 -8.41 -0.24
CA ALA A 41 -4.80 -7.34 -1.05
C ALA A 41 -4.42 -6.13 -0.20
N CYS A 42 -5.28 -5.68 0.71
CA CYS A 42 -5.00 -4.58 1.64
C CYS A 42 -3.77 -4.87 2.53
N ARG A 43 -3.62 -6.10 3.04
CA ARG A 43 -2.41 -6.48 3.80
C ARG A 43 -1.15 -6.39 2.93
N ARG A 44 -1.14 -7.03 1.74
CA ARG A 44 0.03 -7.01 0.84
C ARG A 44 0.42 -5.59 0.45
N ASP A 45 -0.58 -4.73 0.27
CA ASP A 45 -0.40 -3.33 -0.05
C ASP A 45 0.36 -2.54 1.03
N LEU A 46 -0.02 -2.75 2.29
CA LEU A 46 0.62 -2.11 3.43
C LEU A 46 2.03 -2.66 3.63
N VAL A 47 2.24 -3.97 3.51
CA VAL A 47 3.57 -4.60 3.55
C VAL A 47 4.49 -3.97 2.50
N GLY A 48 4.02 -3.88 1.25
CA GLY A 48 4.79 -3.25 0.17
C GLY A 48 5.12 -1.79 0.44
N PHE A 49 4.15 -1.02 0.96
CA PHE A 49 4.39 0.39 1.30
C PHE A 49 5.44 0.56 2.40
N VAL A 50 5.34 -0.22 3.47
CA VAL A 50 6.27 -0.23 4.61
C VAL A 50 7.69 -0.65 4.15
N ALA A 51 7.77 -1.69 3.30
CA ALA A 51 9.01 -2.12 2.65
C ALA A 51 9.64 -1.03 1.78
N ASP A 52 8.83 -0.31 1.00
CA ASP A 52 9.31 0.80 0.17
C ASP A 52 9.90 1.94 1.04
N GLN A 53 9.44 2.11 2.29
CA GLN A 53 10.00 3.08 3.24
C GLN A 53 11.24 2.56 4.00
N GLY A 54 11.73 1.35 3.71
CA GLY A 54 12.92 0.76 4.31
C GLY A 54 12.68 0.02 5.64
N LEU A 55 11.42 -0.23 5.99
CA LEU A 55 11.07 -1.12 7.10
C LEU A 55 10.94 -2.54 6.55
N ASP A 56 11.48 -3.54 7.26
CA ASP A 56 11.44 -4.94 6.79
C ASP A 56 10.47 -5.77 7.66
N PRO A 57 9.15 -5.78 7.35
CA PRO A 57 8.20 -6.58 8.11
C PRO A 57 8.48 -8.07 7.88
N PRO A 58 8.49 -8.91 8.94
CA PRO A 58 8.66 -10.35 8.80
C PRO A 58 7.65 -10.96 7.81
N PRO A 59 8.01 -11.95 6.98
CA PRO A 59 7.06 -12.59 6.05
C PRO A 59 5.85 -13.19 6.77
N SER A 60 6.09 -13.71 7.99
CA SER A 60 5.09 -14.28 8.89
C SER A 60 4.26 -13.23 9.65
N ALA A 61 4.55 -11.94 9.50
CA ALA A 61 3.91 -10.89 10.27
C ALA A 61 2.38 -10.93 10.10
N THR A 62 1.68 -11.07 11.20
CA THR A 62 0.24 -10.96 11.28
C THR A 62 -0.19 -9.52 10.96
N LEU A 63 -1.49 -9.33 10.71
CA LEU A 63 -2.03 -8.00 10.47
C LEU A 63 -1.89 -7.08 11.71
N ALA A 64 -2.01 -7.65 12.90
CA ALA A 64 -1.85 -6.93 14.16
C ALA A 64 -0.38 -6.50 14.38
N GLU A 65 0.57 -7.40 14.14
CA GLU A 65 2.01 -7.08 14.21
C GLU A 65 2.40 -6.01 13.18
N LEU A 66 1.83 -6.08 11.97
CA LEU A 66 2.02 -5.04 10.97
C LEU A 66 1.42 -3.69 11.41
N GLY A 67 0.27 -3.71 12.08
CA GLY A 67 -0.32 -2.52 12.72
C GLY A 67 0.62 -1.93 13.76
N ALA A 68 1.08 -2.72 14.72
CA ALA A 68 1.99 -2.28 15.77
C ALA A 68 3.31 -1.71 15.22
N LEU A 69 3.84 -2.29 14.13
CA LEU A 69 5.01 -1.75 13.43
C LEU A 69 4.73 -0.35 12.86
N VAL A 70 3.55 -0.15 12.24
CA VAL A 70 3.14 1.14 11.68
C VAL A 70 2.95 2.18 12.79
N GLU A 71 2.25 1.82 13.86
CA GLU A 71 2.04 2.70 15.01
C GLU A 71 3.37 3.17 15.61
N ARG A 72 4.29 2.24 15.87
CA ARG A 72 5.61 2.56 16.42
C ARG A 72 6.46 3.43 15.49
N SER A 73 6.37 3.20 14.19
CA SER A 73 7.27 3.84 13.21
C SER A 73 6.76 5.18 12.70
N TYR A 74 5.44 5.35 12.64
CA TYR A 74 4.79 6.52 12.06
C TYR A 74 3.93 7.31 13.05
N TYR A 75 3.74 6.81 14.28
CA TYR A 75 2.90 7.43 15.31
C TYR A 75 1.46 7.70 14.84
N VAL A 76 0.91 6.76 14.06
CA VAL A 76 -0.47 6.80 13.55
C VAL A 76 -1.22 5.56 14.02
N ASP A 77 -2.49 5.74 14.37
CA ASP A 77 -3.36 4.66 14.80
C ASP A 77 -3.73 3.72 13.61
N PRO A 78 -3.30 2.45 13.62
CA PRO A 78 -3.61 1.47 12.58
C PRO A 78 -4.91 0.70 12.86
N GLU A 79 -5.51 0.83 14.05
CA GLU A 79 -6.57 -0.05 14.54
C GLU A 79 -7.83 -0.04 13.63
N PRO A 80 -8.32 1.12 13.14
CA PRO A 80 -9.45 1.14 12.21
C PRO A 80 -9.19 0.33 10.93
N PHE A 81 -7.94 0.31 10.45
CA PHE A 81 -7.52 -0.48 9.30
C PHE A 81 -7.45 -1.97 9.64
N VAL A 82 -6.83 -2.33 10.78
CA VAL A 82 -6.70 -3.72 11.23
C VAL A 82 -8.08 -4.36 11.39
N GLN A 83 -9.03 -3.67 12.03
CA GLN A 83 -10.40 -4.14 12.21
C GLN A 83 -11.12 -4.33 10.86
N ALA A 84 -11.05 -3.33 9.98
CA ALA A 84 -11.75 -3.40 8.69
C ALA A 84 -11.22 -4.53 7.79
N VAL A 85 -9.91 -4.77 7.79
CA VAL A 85 -9.30 -5.87 7.04
C VAL A 85 -9.60 -7.23 7.68
N THR A 86 -9.60 -7.32 9.01
CA THR A 86 -9.99 -8.54 9.74
C THR A 86 -11.44 -8.91 9.44
N GLN A 87 -12.36 -7.95 9.49
CA GLN A 87 -13.77 -8.15 9.11
C GLN A 87 -13.92 -8.57 7.64
N ALA A 88 -13.14 -7.99 6.73
CA ALA A 88 -13.19 -8.39 5.32
C ALA A 88 -12.69 -9.83 5.08
N ARG A 89 -11.69 -10.29 5.85
CA ARG A 89 -11.09 -11.63 5.70
C ARG A 89 -11.84 -12.73 6.44
N TYR A 90 -12.32 -12.43 7.64
CA TYR A 90 -12.80 -13.42 8.60
C TYR A 90 -14.22 -13.15 9.10
N GLY A 91 -14.84 -12.02 8.69
CA GLY A 91 -16.19 -11.67 9.13
C GLY A 91 -17.29 -12.54 8.51
N PRO A 92 -18.53 -12.43 9.03
CA PRO A 92 -19.68 -13.15 8.49
C PRO A 92 -19.98 -12.73 7.05
N PRO A 93 -20.48 -13.63 6.17
CA PRO A 93 -20.80 -13.31 4.77
C PRO A 93 -21.77 -12.12 4.62
N ALA A 94 -22.71 -11.95 5.57
CA ALA A 94 -23.67 -10.85 5.59
C ALA A 94 -23.00 -9.47 5.76
N GLU A 95 -21.85 -9.40 6.41
CA GLU A 95 -21.13 -8.16 6.72
C GLU A 95 -19.98 -7.88 5.73
N MET A 96 -19.50 -8.92 5.06
CA MET A 96 -18.39 -8.88 4.09
C MET A 96 -18.60 -7.87 2.95
N GLY A 97 -19.84 -7.74 2.47
CA GLY A 97 -20.18 -6.80 1.38
C GLY A 97 -19.88 -5.33 1.70
N ARG A 98 -19.94 -4.94 2.98
CA ARG A 98 -19.60 -3.57 3.44
C ARG A 98 -18.18 -3.47 3.99
N ALA A 99 -17.60 -4.58 4.44
CA ALA A 99 -16.24 -4.63 5.00
C ALA A 99 -15.17 -4.34 3.94
N ALA A 100 -15.31 -4.87 2.72
CA ALA A 100 -14.32 -4.65 1.66
C ALA A 100 -14.14 -3.17 1.25
N PRO A 101 -15.22 -2.39 0.98
CA PRO A 101 -15.08 -0.94 0.77
C PRO A 101 -14.49 -0.21 1.98
N ARG A 102 -14.83 -0.61 3.20
CA ARG A 102 -14.29 -0.01 4.43
C ARG A 102 -12.78 -0.25 4.54
N ALA A 103 -12.31 -1.47 4.34
CA ALA A 103 -10.88 -1.81 4.34
C ALA A 103 -10.07 -0.98 3.33
N ARG A 104 -10.63 -0.73 2.13
CA ARG A 104 -10.00 0.14 1.12
C ARG A 104 -9.92 1.59 1.56
N ARG A 105 -10.97 2.11 2.20
CA ARG A 105 -10.99 3.49 2.72
C ARG A 105 -9.96 3.67 3.82
N GLU A 106 -9.93 2.76 4.79
CA GLU A 106 -8.97 2.82 5.89
C GLU A 106 -7.53 2.64 5.40
N LEU A 107 -7.27 1.79 4.41
CA LEU A 107 -5.93 1.69 3.80
C LEU A 107 -5.47 3.02 3.19
N ARG A 108 -6.36 3.73 2.47
CA ARG A 108 -6.03 5.04 1.89
C ARG A 108 -5.78 6.07 2.97
N ARG A 109 -6.60 6.08 4.01
CA ARG A 109 -6.45 6.97 5.16
C ARG A 109 -5.12 6.73 5.87
N LEU A 110 -4.82 5.48 6.22
CA LEU A 110 -3.57 5.10 6.88
C LEU A 110 -2.35 5.50 6.04
N ARG A 111 -2.36 5.21 4.73
CA ARG A 111 -1.29 5.66 3.83
C ARG A 111 -1.14 7.18 3.79
N HIS A 112 -2.25 7.92 3.78
CA HIS A 112 -2.20 9.37 3.76
C HIS A 112 -1.57 9.92 5.05
N LEU A 113 -1.98 9.38 6.20
CA LEU A 113 -1.40 9.73 7.51
C LEU A 113 0.11 9.41 7.57
N MET A 114 0.51 8.20 7.17
CA MET A 114 1.92 7.82 7.06
C MET A 114 2.68 8.74 6.10
N SER A 115 2.06 9.13 4.98
CA SER A 115 2.66 10.04 3.98
C SER A 115 2.84 11.47 4.47
N GLY A 116 2.07 11.90 5.48
CA GLY A 116 2.25 13.17 6.18
C GLY A 116 3.49 13.19 7.07
N GLN A 117 3.93 12.01 7.54
CA GLN A 117 5.09 11.84 8.42
C GLN A 117 6.40 11.58 7.66
N LEU A 118 6.33 11.45 6.33
CA LEU A 118 7.49 11.19 5.47
C LEU A 118 8.07 12.50 4.93
N THR A 119 9.34 12.78 5.24
CA THR A 119 10.09 13.89 4.65
C THR A 119 10.25 13.69 3.13
N PHE A 120 10.25 14.77 2.34
CA PHE A 120 10.32 14.75 0.87
C PHE A 120 11.43 13.83 0.31
N ALA A 121 12.59 13.77 0.97
CA ALA A 121 13.70 12.89 0.59
C ALA A 121 13.40 11.38 0.75
N ARG A 122 12.61 10.97 1.75
CA ARG A 122 12.17 9.58 1.93
C ARG A 122 11.10 9.18 0.91
N ARG A 123 10.22 10.12 0.51
CA ARG A 123 9.25 9.93 -0.59
C ARG A 123 9.94 9.58 -1.90
N VAL A 124 11.02 10.29 -2.26
CA VAL A 124 11.78 10.02 -3.49
C VAL A 124 12.51 8.67 -3.41
N ARG A 125 13.10 8.33 -2.26
CA ARG A 125 13.77 7.03 -2.06
C ARG A 125 12.80 5.84 -2.15
N GLY A 126 11.61 5.94 -1.57
CA GLY A 126 10.61 4.88 -1.65
C GLY A 126 10.02 4.68 -3.05
N ALA A 127 9.93 5.75 -3.86
CA ALA A 127 9.52 5.64 -5.25
C ALA A 127 10.54 4.90 -6.14
N LEU A 128 11.83 4.96 -5.77
CA LEU A 128 12.94 4.32 -6.48
C LEU A 128 13.20 2.87 -6.01
N ASN A 129 12.58 2.42 -4.92
CA ASN A 129 12.78 1.08 -4.39
C ASN A 129 11.79 0.09 -5.04
N LEU A 130 12.32 -0.92 -5.72
CA LEU A 130 11.54 -1.89 -6.52
C LEU A 130 11.08 -3.13 -5.73
N ARG A 131 11.33 -3.19 -4.41
CA ARG A 131 10.96 -4.32 -3.55
C ARG A 131 9.46 -4.61 -3.52
N SER A 132 8.59 -3.64 -3.83
CA SER A 132 7.14 -3.86 -3.99
C SER A 132 6.73 -4.76 -5.17
N LEU A 133 7.67 -5.24 -6.00
CA LEU A 133 7.39 -6.19 -7.08
C LEU A 133 7.59 -7.67 -6.70
N THR A 134 8.23 -7.96 -5.56
CA THR A 134 8.53 -9.33 -5.13
C THR A 134 7.59 -9.87 -4.03
N VAL A 135 6.54 -9.12 -3.65
CA VAL A 135 5.58 -9.46 -2.57
C VAL A 135 4.14 -9.62 -3.08
#